data_AF-A0A061I319-F1
#
_entry.id   AF-A0A061I319-F1
#
_cell.length_a   1.000
_cell.length_b   1.000
_cell.length_c   1.000
_cell.angle_alpha   90.00
_cell.angle_beta   90.00
_cell.angle_gamma   90.00
#
_symmetry.space_group_name_H-M   'P 1'
#
loop_
_entity.id
_entity.type
_entity.pdbx_description
1 polymer ?
#
loop_
_entity_poly.entity_id
_entity_poly.type
_entity_poly.pdbx_seq_one_letter_code
_entity_poly.pdbx_strand_id
1 'polypeptide(L)'
;MVFAHLVHTQLEPLLEFLCSLPGPTGKPALEFVMAEWTSRQHLFYGQYEGKVSSVALCKLLQHGINADDKRLQDIRVKGEEIYGMDEGIRTRSKSAKNPERWTNIPLLVKILKLIINELSNVMEANAARQATTTEWSQGAPGPYS
;
A
#
# COMPACT_ATOMS: atom_id res chain seq x y z
N MET A 1 10.41 3.06 -5.54
CA MET A 1 10.70 4.24 -4.70
C MET A 1 10.93 5.53 -5.47
N VAL A 2 11.68 5.55 -6.59
CA VAL A 2 11.92 6.79 -7.37
C VAL A 2 10.64 7.57 -7.70
N PHE A 3 9.60 6.90 -8.22
CA PHE A 3 8.32 7.55 -8.52
C PHE A 3 7.60 8.06 -7.28
N ALA A 4 7.70 7.37 -6.14
CA ALA A 4 7.14 7.86 -4.88
C ALA A 4 7.78 9.19 -4.46
N HIS A 5 9.11 9.32 -4.62
CA HIS A 5 9.78 10.61 -4.41
C HIS A 5 9.31 11.68 -5.39
N LEU A 6 9.20 11.37 -6.68
CA LEU A 6 8.74 12.31 -7.71
C LEU A 6 7.29 12.79 -7.48
N VAL A 7 6.42 11.97 -6.90
CA VAL A 7 5.06 12.40 -6.49
C VAL A 7 5.12 13.59 -5.52
N HIS A 8 6.16 13.71 -4.69
CA HIS A 8 6.25 14.82 -3.75
C HIS A 8 6.69 16.13 -4.39
N THR A 9 7.45 16.08 -5.49
CA THR A 9 8.11 17.24 -6.10
C THR A 9 7.53 17.64 -7.45
N GLN A 10 7.07 16.66 -8.24
CA GLN A 10 6.70 16.81 -9.65
C GLN A 10 5.51 15.89 -10.01
N LEU A 11 4.43 15.95 -9.24
CA LEU A 11 3.26 15.08 -9.43
C LEU A 11 2.67 15.17 -10.84
N GLU A 12 2.29 16.36 -11.29
CA GLU A 12 1.64 16.53 -12.59
C GLU A 12 2.55 16.14 -13.76
N PRO A 13 3.81 16.63 -13.85
CA PRO A 13 4.74 16.18 -14.89
C PRO A 13 5.00 14.67 -14.89
N LEU A 14 5.01 14.04 -13.70
CA LEU A 14 5.16 12.59 -13.58
C LEU A 14 3.96 11.84 -14.19
N LEU A 15 2.73 12.30 -13.94
CA LEU A 15 1.52 11.68 -14.48
C LEU A 15 1.45 11.85 -16.00
N GLU A 16 1.76 13.05 -16.52
CA GLU A 16 1.86 13.31 -17.95
C GLU A 16 2.90 12.41 -18.62
N PHE A 17 4.11 12.35 -18.04
CA PHE A 17 5.18 11.49 -18.51
C PHE A 17 4.71 10.03 -18.58
N LEU A 18 4.26 9.44 -17.46
CA LEU A 18 3.86 8.03 -17.40
C LEU A 18 2.65 7.68 -18.29
N CYS A 19 1.83 8.66 -18.67
CA CYS A 19 0.74 8.46 -19.62
C CYS A 19 1.19 8.55 -21.09
N SER A 20 2.25 9.28 -21.37
CA SER A 20 2.74 9.52 -22.74
C SER A 20 3.53 8.34 -23.35
N LEU A 21 3.96 7.38 -22.53
CA LEU A 21 4.70 6.20 -22.98
C LEU A 21 3.92 4.90 -22.76
N PRO A 22 3.97 3.95 -23.71
CA PRO A 22 3.47 2.61 -23.49
C PRO A 22 4.35 1.89 -22.45
N GLY A 23 3.70 1.23 -21.50
CA GLY A 23 4.35 0.29 -20.58
C GLY A 23 4.68 -1.04 -21.27
N PRO A 24 5.33 -1.96 -20.55
CA PRO A 24 5.71 -3.28 -21.08
C PRO A 24 4.51 -4.18 -21.43
N THR A 25 3.30 -3.75 -21.08
CA THR A 25 2.03 -4.47 -21.31
C THR A 25 1.19 -3.87 -22.44
N GLY A 26 1.69 -2.83 -23.14
CA GLY A 26 0.96 -2.12 -24.19
C GLY A 26 -0.10 -1.13 -23.68
N LYS A 27 -0.32 -1.06 -22.37
CA LYS A 27 -1.13 -0.02 -21.70
C LYS A 27 -0.25 1.14 -21.24
N PRO A 28 -0.80 2.31 -20.87
CA PRO A 28 0.01 3.42 -20.35
C PRO A 28 0.92 2.97 -19.21
N ALA A 29 2.17 3.44 -19.18
CA ALA A 29 3.14 3.05 -18.16
C ALA A 29 2.67 3.38 -16.74
N LEU A 30 1.81 4.39 -16.58
CA LEU A 30 1.14 4.71 -15.32
C LEU A 30 0.40 3.51 -14.73
N GLU A 31 -0.37 2.77 -15.55
CA GLU A 31 -1.11 1.59 -15.08
C GLU A 31 -0.15 0.51 -14.56
N PHE A 32 0.94 0.26 -15.27
CA PHE A 32 1.96 -0.69 -14.85
C PHE A 32 2.61 -0.29 -13.51
N VAL A 33 3.06 0.97 -13.40
CA VAL A 33 3.68 1.48 -12.17
C VAL A 33 2.70 1.38 -10.99
N MET A 34 1.44 1.77 -11.18
CA MET A 34 0.46 1.74 -10.11
C MET A 34 0.05 0.31 -9.73
N ALA A 35 -0.06 -0.62 -10.68
CA ALA A 35 -0.33 -2.02 -10.39
C ALA A 35 0.80 -2.69 -9.58
N GLU A 36 2.05 -2.49 -10.03
CA GLU A 36 3.22 -3.04 -9.34
C GLU A 36 3.42 -2.43 -7.96
N TRP A 37 3.22 -1.11 -7.84
CA TRP A 37 3.33 -0.43 -6.56
C TRP A 37 2.24 -0.87 -5.58
N THR A 38 0.97 -0.80 -5.97
CA THR A 38 -0.14 -1.15 -5.06
C THR A 38 -0.16 -2.62 -4.66
N SER A 39 0.37 -3.53 -5.49
CA SER A 39 0.52 -4.94 -5.14
C SER A 39 1.64 -5.21 -4.11
N ARG A 40 2.66 -4.35 -4.04
CA ARG A 40 3.84 -4.53 -3.16
C ARG A 40 3.92 -3.53 -2.01
N GLN A 41 3.04 -2.54 -1.94
CA GLN A 41 3.09 -1.48 -0.92
C GLN A 41 3.18 -2.05 0.51
N HIS A 42 2.43 -3.11 0.82
CA HIS A 42 2.43 -3.76 2.13
C HIS A 42 3.73 -4.52 2.46
N LEU A 43 4.62 -4.70 1.47
CA LEU A 43 5.91 -5.37 1.61
C LEU A 43 7.07 -4.39 1.79
N PHE A 44 6.83 -3.08 1.69
CA PHE A 44 7.87 -2.09 1.94
C PHE A 44 8.25 -2.08 3.42
N TYR A 45 9.55 -1.95 3.68
CA TYR A 45 10.12 -1.95 5.02
C TYR A 45 11.00 -0.71 5.19
N GLY A 46 11.23 -0.33 6.45
CA GLY A 46 12.01 0.86 6.78
C GLY A 46 11.14 2.10 6.99
N GLN A 47 11.39 2.81 8.08
CA GLN A 47 10.52 3.91 8.54
C GLN A 47 10.50 5.09 7.55
N TYR A 48 11.62 5.39 6.91
CA TYR A 48 11.70 6.49 5.94
C TYR A 48 10.95 6.16 4.64
N GLU A 49 11.26 5.00 4.04
CA GLU A 49 10.62 4.57 2.80
C GLU A 49 9.11 4.38 2.97
N GLY A 50 8.68 3.82 4.11
CA GLY A 50 7.27 3.71 4.48
C GLY A 50 6.56 5.06 4.51
N LYS A 51 7.15 6.09 5.15
CA LYS A 51 6.59 7.45 5.18
C LYS A 51 6.52 8.09 3.79
N VAL A 52 7.60 8.01 3.01
CA VAL A 52 7.64 8.56 1.65
C VAL A 52 6.54 7.91 0.80
N SER A 53 6.50 6.58 0.76
CA SER A 53 5.53 5.85 -0.04
C SER A 53 4.09 6.14 0.39
N SER A 54 3.82 6.13 1.70
CA SER A 54 2.46 6.31 2.22
C SER A 54 1.92 7.72 1.99
N VAL A 55 2.76 8.75 2.19
CA VAL A 55 2.33 10.13 1.91
C VAL A 55 2.22 10.38 0.40
N ALA A 56 3.05 9.74 -0.43
CA ALA A 56 2.88 9.79 -1.88
C ALA A 56 1.53 9.20 -2.32
N LEU A 57 1.13 8.06 -1.74
CA LEU A 57 -0.18 7.45 -1.97
C LEU A 57 -1.33 8.38 -1.52
N CYS A 58 -1.20 9.06 -0.38
CA CYS A 58 -2.17 10.08 0.05
C CYS A 58 -2.29 11.24 -0.97
N LYS A 59 -1.16 11.73 -1.49
CA LYS A 59 -1.15 12.80 -2.51
C LYS A 59 -1.81 12.35 -3.81
N LEU A 60 -1.52 11.14 -4.27
CA LEU A 60 -2.16 10.57 -5.47
C LEU A 60 -3.68 10.41 -5.28
N LEU A 61 -4.12 9.94 -4.11
CA LEU A 61 -5.54 9.84 -3.78
C LEU A 61 -6.21 11.22 -3.79
N GLN A 62 -5.62 12.18 -3.07
CA GLN A 62 -6.13 13.55 -2.98
C GLN A 62 -6.20 14.22 -4.37
N HIS A 63 -5.16 14.10 -5.19
CA HIS A 63 -5.12 14.66 -6.54
C HIS A 63 -6.17 14.00 -7.45
N GLY A 64 -6.24 12.67 -7.44
CA GLY A 64 -7.20 11.91 -8.25
C GLY A 64 -8.67 12.26 -7.95
N ILE A 65 -8.98 12.68 -6.72
CA ILE A 65 -10.32 13.12 -6.32
C ILE A 65 -10.52 14.61 -6.63
N ASN A 66 -9.63 15.48 -6.12
CA ASN A 66 -9.83 16.92 -6.18
C ASN A 66 -9.77 17.49 -7.60
N ALA A 67 -8.94 16.90 -8.47
CA ALA A 67 -8.77 17.32 -9.86
C ALA A 67 -9.63 16.52 -10.85
N ASP A 68 -10.44 15.58 -10.35
CA ASP A 68 -11.20 14.61 -11.17
C ASP A 68 -10.33 13.88 -12.23
N ASP A 69 -9.10 13.52 -11.85
CA ASP A 69 -8.09 13.01 -12.79
C ASP A 69 -8.39 11.58 -13.27
N LYS A 70 -8.98 11.48 -14.48
CA LYS A 70 -9.36 10.21 -15.11
C LYS A 70 -8.18 9.27 -15.35
N ARG A 71 -6.96 9.79 -15.50
CA ARG A 71 -5.75 8.96 -15.65
C ARG A 71 -5.54 8.05 -14.45
N LEU A 72 -5.98 8.46 -13.25
CA LEU A 72 -5.92 7.66 -12.03
C LEU A 72 -7.23 6.93 -11.74
N GLN A 73 -8.39 7.56 -11.99
CA GLN A 73 -9.69 6.97 -11.68
C GLN A 73 -10.03 5.75 -12.54
N ASP A 74 -9.63 5.75 -13.80
CA ASP A 74 -9.97 4.69 -14.76
C ASP A 74 -9.09 3.43 -14.59
N ILE A 75 -7.98 3.54 -13.87
CA ILE A 75 -7.09 2.40 -13.59
C ILE A 75 -7.79 1.42 -12.65
N ARG A 76 -7.72 0.14 -13.02
CA ARG A 76 -8.16 -0.98 -12.17
C ARG A 76 -6.96 -1.85 -11.77
N VAL A 77 -6.95 -2.26 -10.51
CA VAL A 77 -5.86 -3.07 -9.94
C VAL A 77 -6.38 -4.25 -9.14
N LYS A 78 -5.49 -5.22 -8.92
CA LYS A 78 -5.72 -6.37 -8.06
C LYS A 78 -6.02 -5.92 -6.63
N GLY A 79 -7.19 -6.30 -6.12
CA GLY A 79 -7.70 -5.97 -4.80
C GLY A 79 -7.26 -6.97 -3.74
N GLU A 80 -8.23 -7.53 -3.05
CA GLU A 80 -8.06 -8.57 -2.02
C GLU A 80 -8.34 -9.96 -2.60
N GLU A 81 -7.70 -10.98 -2.03
CA GLU A 81 -7.97 -12.38 -2.34
C GLU A 81 -9.36 -12.77 -1.82
N ILE A 82 -10.09 -13.53 -2.63
CA ILE A 82 -11.41 -14.04 -2.30
C ILE A 82 -11.22 -15.45 -1.73
N TYR A 83 -11.52 -15.60 -0.43
CA TYR A 83 -11.46 -16.88 0.27
C TYR A 83 -12.85 -17.53 0.34
N GLY A 84 -12.90 -18.85 0.17
CA GLY A 84 -14.09 -19.63 0.52
C GLY A 84 -14.13 -19.83 2.03
N MET A 85 -15.22 -19.43 2.69
CA MET A 85 -15.38 -19.52 4.16
C MET A 85 -15.24 -20.95 4.71
N ASP A 86 -15.50 -21.97 3.89
CA ASP A 86 -15.41 -23.39 4.27
C ASP A 86 -14.06 -24.03 3.89
N GLU A 87 -13.13 -23.26 3.33
CA GLU A 87 -11.82 -23.77 2.92
C GLU A 87 -10.87 -23.68 4.12
N GLY A 88 -10.71 -24.79 4.86
CA GLY A 88 -9.66 -24.93 5.88
C GLY A 88 -8.25 -24.76 5.29
N ILE A 89 -7.18 -24.92 6.09
CA ILE A 89 -5.77 -24.64 5.72
C ILE A 89 -5.47 -24.83 4.22
N ARG A 90 -5.08 -23.72 3.56
CA ARG A 90 -4.80 -23.69 2.13
C ARG A 90 -3.34 -24.06 1.87
N THR A 91 -3.13 -25.25 1.34
CA THR A 91 -1.81 -25.74 0.92
C THR A 91 -1.56 -25.40 -0.55
N ARG A 92 -0.29 -25.42 -0.98
CA ARG A 92 0.10 -25.19 -2.40
C ARG A 92 -0.65 -26.11 -3.37
N SER A 93 -0.90 -27.37 -3.00
CA SER A 93 -1.67 -28.33 -3.79
C SER A 93 -3.15 -27.95 -3.95
N LYS A 94 -3.76 -27.36 -2.91
CA LYS A 94 -5.14 -26.83 -2.99
C LYS A 94 -5.23 -25.59 -3.87
N SER A 95 -4.27 -24.65 -3.76
CA SER A 95 -4.22 -23.47 -4.63
C SER A 95 -3.98 -23.81 -6.11
N ALA A 96 -3.27 -24.89 -6.42
CA ALA A 96 -3.12 -25.37 -7.79
C ALA A 96 -4.45 -25.93 -8.35
N LYS A 97 -5.26 -26.59 -7.50
CA LYS A 97 -6.56 -27.17 -7.89
C LYS A 97 -7.69 -26.14 -7.93
N ASN A 98 -7.61 -25.11 -7.09
CA ASN A 98 -8.57 -24.02 -7.00
C ASN A 98 -7.78 -22.69 -7.06
N PRO A 99 -7.57 -22.13 -8.26
CA PRO A 99 -6.70 -20.97 -8.44
C PRO A 99 -7.20 -19.78 -7.62
N GLU A 100 -6.25 -19.01 -7.09
CA GLU A 100 -6.54 -17.83 -6.29
C GLU A 100 -7.38 -16.83 -7.09
N ARG A 101 -8.52 -16.46 -6.52
CA ARG A 101 -9.40 -15.46 -7.10
C ARG A 101 -9.15 -14.15 -6.37
N TRP A 102 -9.05 -13.09 -7.13
CA TRP A 102 -8.78 -11.77 -6.59
C TRP A 102 -9.82 -10.80 -7.10
N THR A 103 -10.23 -9.89 -6.23
CA THR A 103 -11.11 -8.78 -6.64
C THR A 103 -10.36 -7.86 -7.61
N ASN A 104 -11.09 -7.21 -8.52
CA ASN A 104 -10.56 -6.19 -9.42
C ASN A 104 -11.26 -4.87 -9.14
N ILE A 105 -10.55 -3.92 -8.53
CA ILE A 105 -11.13 -2.70 -7.95
C ILE A 105 -10.50 -1.43 -8.54
N PRO A 106 -11.17 -0.26 -8.47
CA PRO A 106 -10.57 1.00 -8.88
C PRO A 106 -9.30 1.31 -8.08
N LEU A 107 -8.31 1.91 -8.73
CA LEU A 107 -7.02 2.25 -8.15
C LEU A 107 -7.17 3.07 -6.87
N LEU A 108 -7.96 4.14 -6.91
CA LEU A 108 -8.15 5.03 -5.75
C LEU A 108 -8.73 4.29 -4.53
N VAL A 109 -9.58 3.27 -4.75
CA VAL A 109 -10.09 2.42 -3.67
C VAL A 109 -8.99 1.53 -3.09
N LYS A 110 -8.11 0.96 -3.92
CA LYS A 110 -6.96 0.19 -3.44
C LYS A 110 -6.00 1.09 -2.66
N ILE A 111 -5.73 2.30 -3.14
CA ILE A 111 -4.88 3.28 -2.46
C ILE A 111 -5.43 3.60 -1.07
N LEU A 112 -6.74 3.88 -0.95
CA LEU A 112 -7.36 4.13 0.35
C LEU A 112 -7.18 2.94 1.32
N LYS A 113 -7.41 1.70 0.85
CA LYS A 113 -7.19 0.49 1.65
C LYS A 113 -5.74 0.38 2.14
N LEU A 114 -4.76 0.69 1.28
CA LEU A 114 -3.34 0.66 1.65
C LEU A 114 -2.99 1.74 2.69
N ILE A 115 -3.55 2.94 2.58
CA ILE A 115 -3.36 4.01 3.56
C ILE A 115 -3.92 3.59 4.93
N ILE A 116 -5.11 3.00 4.96
CA ILE A 116 -5.72 2.47 6.19
C ILE A 116 -4.83 1.39 6.80
N ASN A 117 -4.33 0.45 5.99
CA ASN A 117 -3.43 -0.60 6.44
C ASN A 117 -2.14 -0.03 7.05
N GLU A 118 -1.54 0.97 6.42
CA GLU A 118 -0.35 1.62 6.96
C GLU A 118 -0.63 2.29 8.31
N LEU A 119 -1.78 2.98 8.43
CA LEU A 119 -2.18 3.58 9.69
C LEU A 119 -2.31 2.51 10.79
N SER A 120 -2.94 1.37 10.50
CA SER A 120 -3.02 0.23 11.42
C SER A 120 -1.63 -0.27 11.84
N ASN A 121 -0.72 -0.49 10.88
CA ASN A 121 0.64 -0.93 11.16
C ASN A 121 1.39 0.05 12.07
N VAL A 122 1.28 1.36 11.81
CA VAL A 122 1.92 2.41 12.62
C VAL A 122 1.31 2.46 14.02
N MET A 123 -0.01 2.34 14.14
CA MET A 123 -0.69 2.30 15.45
C MET A 123 -0.22 1.11 16.29
N GLU A 124 -0.14 -0.09 15.70
CA GLU A 124 0.33 -1.30 16.38
C GLU A 124 1.80 -1.15 16.82
N ALA A 125 2.67 -0.67 15.93
CA ALA A 125 4.07 -0.41 16.25
C ALA A 125 4.25 0.66 17.34
N ASN A 126 3.35 1.64 17.43
CA ASN A 126 3.36 2.65 18.49
C ASN A 126 2.91 2.04 19.84
N ALA A 127 1.84 1.26 19.83
CA ALA A 127 1.30 0.61 21.02
C ALA A 127 2.32 -0.38 21.63
N ALA A 128 2.98 -1.18 20.79
CA ALA A 128 4.03 -2.10 21.23
C ALA A 128 5.20 -1.37 21.93
N ARG A 129 5.65 -0.24 21.37
CA ARG A 129 6.72 0.59 21.97
C ARG A 129 6.32 1.21 23.30
N GLN A 130 5.06 1.61 23.43
CA GLN A 130 4.53 2.14 24.69
C GLN A 130 4.48 1.03 25.75
N ALA A 131 3.95 -0.15 25.41
CA ALA A 131 3.91 -1.30 26.30
C ALA A 131 5.31 -1.67 26.83
N THR A 132 6.31 -1.77 25.94
CA THR A 132 7.69 -2.04 26.36
C THR A 132 8.22 -0.95 27.29
N THR A 133 7.93 0.32 27.03
CA THR A 133 8.40 1.42 27.90
C THR A 133 7.79 1.32 29.31
N THR A 134 6.52 0.92 29.39
CA THR A 134 5.80 0.73 30.66
C THR A 134 6.29 -0.49 31.44
N GLU A 135 6.63 -1.60 30.78
CA GLU A 135 7.19 -2.79 31.43
C GLU A 135 8.56 -2.51 32.06
N TRP A 136 9.43 -1.78 31.35
CA TRP A 136 10.75 -1.40 31.87
C TRP A 136 10.66 -0.44 33.06
N SER A 137 9.66 0.44 33.11
CA SER A 137 9.47 1.33 34.26
C SER A 137 8.91 0.62 35.50
N GLN A 138 8.16 -0.47 35.32
CA GLN A 138 7.62 -1.28 36.42
C GLN A 138 8.62 -2.31 36.96
N GLY A 139 9.60 -2.75 36.15
CA GLY A 139 10.62 -3.73 36.54
C GLY A 139 11.88 -3.14 37.20
N ALA A 140 11.98 -1.81 37.35
CA ALA A 140 13.11 -1.19 38.02
C ALA A 140 13.03 -1.41 39.54
N PRO A 141 14.04 -2.05 40.19
CA PRO A 141 14.05 -2.15 41.64
C PRO A 141 14.09 -0.74 42.21
N GLY A 142 13.14 -0.41 43.09
CA GLY A 142 13.11 0.87 43.77
C GLY A 142 14.43 1.11 44.53
N PRO A 143 14.83 2.37 44.75
CA PRO A 143 16.12 2.72 45.37
C PRO A 143 16.26 2.30 46.86
N TYR A 144 15.34 1.47 47.37
CA TYR A 144 15.35 0.94 48.72
C TYR A 144 15.05 -0.57 48.66
N SER A 145 16.11 -1.37 48.50
CA SER A 145 16.13 -2.82 48.70
C SER A 145 17.52 -3.21 49.21
#